data_AF-A0A5E4K1F9-F1
#
_entry.id   AF-A0A5E4K1F9-F1
#
_cell.length_a   1.000
_cell.length_b   1.000
_cell.length_c   1.000
_cell.angle_alpha   90.00
_cell.angle_beta   90.00
_cell.angle_gamma   90.00
#
_symmetry.space_group_name_H-M   'P 1'
#
loop_
_entity.id
_entity.type
_entity.pdbx_description
1 polymer ?
#
loop_
_entity_poly.entity_id
_entity_poly.type
_entity_poly.pdbx_seq_one_letter_code
_entity_poly.pdbx_strand_id
1 'polypeptide(L)' 'MHILQPKHTKISEKDAEELLRKMNISKAQLPKILSTDVGLPEGCNIGDIIKIDRKSGVYFRVVV' A
#
# COMPACT_ATOMS: atom_id res chain seq x y z
N MET A 1 -1.04 9.03 -17.41
CA MET A 1 -1.22 9.75 -16.13
C MET A 1 -2.59 10.40 -16.11
N HIS A 2 -3.47 9.98 -15.22
CA HIS A 2 -4.80 10.56 -15.07
C HIS A 2 -4.88 11.43 -13.82
N ILE A 3 -5.73 12.46 -13.86
CA ILE A 3 -5.91 13.45 -12.79
C ILE A 3 -6.32 12.80 -11.46
N LEU A 4 -7.03 11.67 -11.53
CA LEU A 4 -7.55 10.93 -10.37
C LEU A 4 -6.67 9.76 -9.94
N GLN A 5 -5.59 9.46 -10.67
CA GLN A 5 -4.71 8.34 -10.33
C GLN A 5 -3.71 8.79 -9.25
N PRO A 6 -3.80 8.27 -8.02
CA PRO A 6 -2.84 8.61 -6.98
C PRO A 6 -1.50 7.92 -7.22
N LYS A 7 -0.45 8.43 -6.57
CA LYS A 7 0.87 7.79 -6.63
C LYS A 7 0.91 6.60 -5.69
N HIS A 8 1.27 5.44 -6.22
CA HIS A 8 1.47 4.21 -5.48
C HIS A 8 2.95 3.91 -5.37
N THR A 9 3.44 3.76 -4.15
CA THR A 9 4.85 3.49 -3.84
C THR A 9 4.93 2.27 -2.93
N LYS A 10 5.73 1.28 -3.30
CA LYS A 10 6.04 0.14 -2.43
C LYS A 10 6.90 0.63 -1.27
N ILE A 11 6.51 0.30 -0.04
CA ILE A 11 7.33 0.58 1.15
C ILE A 11 8.22 -0.60 1.48
N SER A 12 9.32 -0.34 2.20
CA SER A 12 10.23 -1.40 2.64
C SER A 12 9.57 -2.24 3.75
N GLU A 13 10.03 -3.48 3.94
CA GLU A 13 9.50 -4.36 4.99
C GLU A 13 9.71 -3.78 6.40
N LYS A 14 10.82 -3.05 6.61
CA LYS A 14 11.12 -2.39 7.89
C LYS A 14 10.11 -1.29 8.19
N ASP A 15 9.85 -0.41 7.22
CA ASP A 15 8.87 0.69 7.37
C ASP A 15 7.46 0.13 7.55
N ALA A 16 7.13 -0.96 6.85
CA ALA A 16 5.87 -1.67 6.98
C ALA A 16 5.68 -2.20 8.40
N GLU A 17 6.68 -2.84 8.98
CA GLU A 17 6.61 -3.39 10.33
C GLU A 17 6.51 -2.30 11.41
N GLU A 18 7.29 -1.23 11.27
CA GLU A 18 7.17 -0.06 12.16
C GLU A 18 5.78 0.58 12.09
N LEU A 19 5.20 0.68 10.89
CA LEU A 19 3.88 1.26 10.69
C LEU A 19 2.78 0.40 11.33
N LEU A 20 2.83 -0.91 11.11
CA LEU A 20 1.92 -1.87 11.73
C LEU A 20 2.02 -1.82 13.26
N ARG A 21 3.24 -1.72 13.80
CA ARG A 21 3.49 -1.60 15.24
C ARG A 21 2.99 -0.28 15.81
N LYS A 22 3.19 0.84 15.09
CA LYS A 22 2.72 2.18 15.51
C LYS A 22 1.20 2.29 15.49
N MET A 23 0.55 1.68 14.50
CA MET A 23 -0.91 1.64 14.41
C MET A 23 -1.54 0.50 15.22
N ASN A 24 -0.72 -0.42 15.75
CA ASN A 24 -1.13 -1.61 16.48
C ASN A 24 -2.17 -2.47 15.71
N ILE A 25 -1.93 -2.68 14.41
CA ILE A 25 -2.78 -3.45 13.51
C ILE A 25 -2.00 -4.57 12.83
N SER A 26 -2.71 -5.61 12.39
CA SER A 26 -2.18 -6.69 11.56
C SER A 26 -2.30 -6.35 10.06
N LYS A 27 -1.43 -6.95 9.23
CA LYS A 27 -1.49 -6.85 7.77
C LYS A 27 -2.87 -7.19 7.20
N ALA A 28 -3.58 -8.14 7.83
CA ALA A 28 -4.91 -8.56 7.41
C ALA A 28 -6.01 -7.50 7.64
N GLN A 29 -5.76 -6.52 8.51
CA GLN A 29 -6.70 -5.43 8.82
C GLN A 29 -6.53 -4.24 7.86
N LEU A 30 -5.44 -4.20 7.10
CA LEU A 30 -5.26 -3.19 6.07
C LEU A 30 -6.20 -3.46 4.88
N PRO A 31 -6.71 -2.40 4.22
CA PRO A 31 -7.47 -2.55 2.99
C PRO A 31 -6.65 -3.32 1.95
N LYS A 32 -7.28 -4.29 1.31
CA LYS A 32 -6.63 -5.17 0.35
C LYS A 32 -6.65 -4.58 -1.05
N ILE A 33 -5.61 -4.84 -1.83
CA ILE A 33 -5.54 -4.55 -3.28
C ILE A 33 -5.15 -5.83 -4.01
N LEU A 34 -5.81 -6.09 -5.13
CA LEU A 34 -5.49 -7.25 -5.95
C LEU A 34 -4.16 -7.04 -6.65
N SER A 35 -3.31 -8.06 -6.67
CA SER A 35 -2.08 -8.10 -7.47
C SER A 35 -2.30 -7.81 -8.97
N THR A 36 -3.52 -7.96 -9.47
CA THR A 36 -3.92 -7.67 -10.86
C THR A 36 -4.36 -6.22 -11.09
N ASP A 37 -4.35 -5.35 -10.08
CA ASP A 37 -4.80 -3.96 -10.24
C ASP A 37 -3.78 -3.13 -11.04
N VAL A 38 -4.27 -2.46 -12.10
CA VAL A 38 -3.44 -1.70 -13.05
C VAL A 38 -2.73 -0.50 -12.39
N GLY A 39 -3.19 -0.09 -11.21
CA GLY A 39 -2.56 0.97 -10.43
C GLY A 39 -1.29 0.55 -9.70
N LEU A 40 -1.00 -0.74 -9.54
CA LEU A 40 0.20 -1.20 -8.83
C LEU A 40 1.49 -0.84 -9.57
N PRO A 41 2.57 -0.49 -8.83
CA PRO A 41 3.90 -0.46 -9.41
C PRO A 41 4.36 -1.88 -9.80
N GLU A 42 5.21 -1.96 -10.83
CA GLU A 42 5.78 -3.22 -11.30
C GLU A 42 6.64 -3.86 -10.18
N GLY A 43 6.48 -5.17 -9.95
CA GLY A 43 7.27 -5.91 -8.95
C GLY A 43 6.69 -5.96 -7.52
N CYS A 44 5.40 -5.68 -7.36
CA CYS A 44 4.69 -5.94 -6.11
C CYS A 44 4.28 -7.42 -6.01
N ASN A 45 4.64 -8.04 -4.88
CA ASN A 45 4.28 -9.42 -4.54
C ASN A 45 3.14 -9.44 -3.52
N ILE A 46 2.47 -10.60 -3.44
CA ILE A 46 1.44 -10.86 -2.43
C ILE A 46 2.05 -10.67 -1.03
N GLY A 47 1.41 -9.85 -0.21
CA GLY A 47 1.86 -9.50 1.15
C GLY A 47 2.65 -8.19 1.26
N ASP A 48 2.99 -7.55 0.14
CA ASP A 48 3.60 -6.21 0.15
C ASP A 48 2.59 -5.15 0.64
N ILE A 49 3.12 -4.11 1.28
CA ILE A 49 2.35 -2.92 1.63
C ILE A 49 2.67 -1.80 0.66
N ILE A 50 1.61 -1.13 0.20
CA ILE A 50 1.69 -0.01 -0.74
C ILE A 50 1.23 1.24 -0.03
N LYS A 51 2.06 2.27 -0.12
CA LYS A 51 1.70 3.62 0.26
C LYS A 51 1.04 4.32 -0.91
N ILE A 52 -0.11 4.92 -0.62
CA ILE A 52 -0.93 5.66 -1.57
C ILE A 52 -0.96 7.11 -1.14
N ASP A 53 -0.27 7.97 -1.89
CA ASP A 53 -0.25 9.41 -1.65
C ASP A 53 -1.41 10.06 -2.44
N ARG A 54 -2.45 10.51 -1.71
CA ARG A 54 -3.61 11.23 -2.26
C ARG A 54 -3.65 12.65 -1.70
N LYS A 55 -4.32 13.58 -2.40
CA LYS A 55 -4.55 14.95 -1.88
C LYS A 55 -5.25 14.97 -0.51
N SER A 56 -6.07 13.96 -0.23
CA SER A 56 -6.79 13.81 1.04
C SER A 56 -5.95 13.22 2.17
N GLY A 57 -4.77 12.67 1.88
CA GLY A 57 -3.91 12.03 2.88
C GLY A 57 -3.18 10.79 2.37
N VAL A 58 -2.42 10.20 3.28
CA VAL A 58 -1.63 8.99 3.04
C VAL A 58 -2.47 7.77 3.40
N TYR A 59 -2.56 6.80 2.50
CA TYR A 59 -3.23 5.52 2.72
C TYR A 59 -2.27 4.35 2.58
N PHE A 60 -2.55 3.26 3.29
CA PHE A 60 -1.78 2.02 3.19
C PHE A 60 -2.71 0.88 2.78
N ARG A 61 -2.25 0.05 1.85
CA ARG A 61 -2.98 -1.15 1.39
C ARG A 61 -2.05 -2.35 1.33
N VAL A 62 -2.59 -3.54 1.55
CA VAL A 62 -1.86 -4.81 1.44
C VAL A 62 -2.21 -5.51 0.12
N VAL A 63 -1.20 -6.00 -0.58
CA VAL A 63 -1.38 -6.76 -1.82
C VAL A 63 -1.83 -8.18 -1.51
N VAL A 64 -2.90 -8.62 -2.17
CA VAL A 64 -3.43 -9.99 -2.10
C VAL A 64 -3.59 -10.61 -3.48
#